data_AF-A0A1A3NNI6-F1
#
_entry.id   AF-A0A1A3NNI6-F1
#
_cell.length_a   1.000
_cell.length_b   1.000
_cell.length_c   1.000
_cell.angle_alpha   90.00
_cell.angle_beta   90.00
_cell.angle_gamma   90.00
#
_symmetry.space_group_name_H-M   'P 1'
#
loop_
_entity.id
_entity.type
_entity.pdbx_description
1 polymer ?
#
loop_
_entity_poly.entity_id
_entity_poly.type
_entity_poly.pdbx_seq_one_letter_code
_entity_poly.pdbx_strand_id
1 'polypeptide(L)'
;RGSALGPRGAESVKGGYDMTAFWCRAGTAATITPMGYEGMINPPGPAYGDTISGTNLAGGIAAALLKRERTGEPSIVDVSLLGSGLWSLGHTVALTNHLGQLMQAPPPGIHGSPINPLVGVYPTADGRYISLVMMQPGKFWADVCRHIDRPELIDDPRFADAETIAANTADAVEILTKVIATRTLAEWSERFATLAGPWAPVQDTLQAVDDAQIRANEYVVRAGELDLVANPVQFDVTAPQTGPAPGFAEQTDEILLELGLDWDRIIELKTAGAVT
;
A
#
# COMPACT_ATOMS: atom_id res chain seq x y z
N ARG A 1 7.24 -21.53 -4.26
CA ARG A 1 5.86 -22.06 -4.28
C ARG A 1 4.97 -20.97 -3.72
N GLY A 2 3.97 -20.55 -4.49
CA GLY A 2 2.86 -19.74 -3.98
C GLY A 2 1.77 -20.69 -3.47
N SER A 3 1.18 -20.38 -2.31
CA SER A 3 0.08 -21.16 -1.74
C SER A 3 -0.91 -20.24 -1.03
N ALA A 4 -2.13 -20.71 -0.77
CA ALA A 4 -3.08 -19.93 0.01
C ALA A 4 -2.72 -19.95 1.51
N LEU A 5 -2.46 -21.14 2.06
CA LEU A 5 -2.42 -21.37 3.51
C LEU A 5 -1.05 -21.82 4.05
N GLY A 6 -0.04 -21.85 3.19
CA GLY A 6 1.32 -22.27 3.55
C GLY A 6 1.57 -23.76 3.35
N PRO A 7 2.84 -24.19 3.40
CA PRO A 7 3.23 -25.55 3.02
C PRO A 7 3.02 -26.60 4.13
N ARG A 8 2.61 -26.19 5.33
CA ARG A 8 2.48 -27.08 6.51
C ARG A 8 1.08 -27.01 7.12
N GLY A 9 0.74 -28.05 7.89
CA GLY A 9 -0.56 -28.19 8.54
C GLY A 9 -1.58 -28.93 7.68
N ALA A 10 -2.74 -29.25 8.27
CA ALA A 10 -3.78 -30.07 7.63
C ALA A 10 -4.38 -29.44 6.36
N GLU A 11 -4.18 -28.13 6.17
CA GLU A 11 -4.76 -27.37 5.06
C GLU A 11 -3.73 -26.95 4.00
N SER A 12 -2.51 -27.49 4.05
CA SER A 12 -1.46 -27.18 3.08
C SER A 12 -1.82 -27.53 1.63
N VAL A 13 -2.77 -28.45 1.44
CA VAL A 13 -3.29 -28.87 0.14
C VAL A 13 -4.53 -28.10 -0.30
N LYS A 14 -5.07 -27.21 0.53
CA LYS A 14 -6.27 -26.45 0.19
C LYS A 14 -5.91 -25.20 -0.62
N GLY A 15 -6.70 -24.96 -1.67
CA GLY A 15 -6.68 -23.69 -2.40
C GLY A 15 -7.28 -22.55 -1.61
N GLY A 16 -7.12 -21.34 -2.12
CA GLY A 16 -7.69 -20.12 -1.55
C GLY A 16 -7.37 -18.92 -2.42
N TYR A 17 -8.02 -17.80 -2.10
CA TYR A 17 -7.88 -16.52 -2.79
C TYR A 17 -7.54 -15.44 -1.79
N ASP A 18 -7.14 -14.27 -2.29
CA ASP A 18 -6.85 -13.07 -1.51
C ASP A 18 -7.88 -12.85 -0.39
N MET A 19 -9.16 -12.80 -0.76
CA MET A 19 -10.26 -12.58 0.19
C MET A 19 -10.29 -13.59 1.34
N THR A 20 -10.12 -14.88 1.06
CA THR A 20 -10.28 -15.92 2.08
C THR A 20 -9.05 -16.08 2.95
N ALA A 21 -7.85 -16.04 2.36
CA ALA A 21 -6.61 -16.32 3.06
C ALA A 21 -5.93 -15.05 3.62
N PHE A 22 -5.69 -14.05 2.77
CA PHE A 22 -4.98 -12.82 3.15
C PHE A 22 -5.91 -11.85 3.88
N TRP A 23 -7.11 -11.60 3.36
CA TRP A 23 -7.98 -10.56 3.90
C TRP A 23 -8.74 -11.01 5.15
N CYS A 24 -9.44 -12.14 5.08
CA CYS A 24 -10.27 -12.62 6.20
C CYS A 24 -9.46 -13.43 7.22
N ARG A 25 -8.86 -14.55 6.80
CA ARG A 25 -8.25 -15.49 7.74
C ARG A 25 -6.99 -14.96 8.42
N ALA A 26 -6.25 -14.06 7.77
CA ALA A 26 -5.10 -13.40 8.39
C ALA A 26 -5.49 -12.28 9.38
N GLY A 27 -6.78 -11.93 9.47
CA GLY A 27 -7.34 -11.02 10.46
C GLY A 27 -7.67 -9.61 9.96
N THR A 28 -7.25 -9.22 8.76
CA THR A 28 -7.35 -7.85 8.24
C THR A 28 -8.77 -7.31 8.27
N ALA A 29 -9.73 -8.02 7.68
CA ALA A 29 -11.11 -7.56 7.57
C ALA A 29 -11.69 -7.13 8.93
N ALA A 30 -11.54 -7.97 9.96
CA ALA A 30 -12.08 -7.69 11.29
C ALA A 30 -11.26 -6.62 12.04
N THR A 31 -9.92 -6.60 11.87
CA THR A 31 -9.05 -5.63 12.55
C THR A 31 -9.28 -4.20 12.10
N ILE A 32 -9.52 -3.98 10.79
CA ILE A 32 -9.70 -2.62 10.27
C ILE A 32 -11.15 -2.14 10.32
N THR A 33 -12.10 -3.03 10.61
CA THR A 33 -13.53 -2.67 10.69
C THR A 33 -13.83 -2.07 12.06
N PRO A 34 -14.33 -0.81 12.13
CA PRO A 34 -14.69 -0.19 13.40
C PRO A 34 -15.81 -0.95 14.12
N MET A 35 -15.79 -0.92 15.45
CA MET A 35 -16.85 -1.53 16.26
C MET A 35 -18.21 -0.89 15.95
N GLY A 36 -19.24 -1.72 15.77
CA GLY A 36 -20.60 -1.26 15.47
C GLY A 36 -20.83 -0.89 14.00
N TYR A 37 -19.83 -1.02 13.13
CA TYR A 37 -20.02 -0.89 11.68
C TYR A 37 -20.88 -2.05 11.15
N GLU A 38 -21.86 -1.75 10.29
CA GLU A 38 -22.71 -2.77 9.69
C GLU A 38 -21.92 -3.52 8.60
N GLY A 39 -21.58 -4.78 8.87
CA GLY A 39 -20.79 -5.62 7.96
C GLY A 39 -19.28 -5.54 8.21
N MET A 40 -18.50 -5.85 7.18
CA MET A 40 -17.03 -5.85 7.23
C MET A 40 -16.47 -5.03 6.08
N ILE A 41 -15.35 -4.33 6.32
CA ILE A 41 -14.66 -3.60 5.28
C ILE A 41 -14.05 -4.58 4.27
N ASN A 42 -14.36 -4.36 2.99
CA ASN A 42 -13.81 -5.11 1.87
C ASN A 42 -12.37 -4.66 1.53
N PRO A 43 -11.58 -5.51 0.86
CA PRO A 43 -10.27 -5.10 0.36
C PRO A 43 -10.39 -3.92 -0.61
N PRO A 44 -9.34 -3.09 -0.75
CA PRO A 44 -9.36 -1.92 -1.65
C PRO A 44 -9.65 -2.25 -3.12
N GLY A 45 -9.40 -3.49 -3.53
CA GLY A 45 -9.63 -3.99 -4.87
C GLY A 45 -9.27 -5.47 -4.98
N PRO A 46 -9.44 -6.07 -6.16
CA PRO A 46 -8.98 -7.43 -6.41
C PRO A 46 -7.45 -7.50 -6.30
N ALA A 47 -6.94 -8.68 -5.93
CA ALA A 47 -5.51 -8.99 -5.91
C ALA A 47 -4.65 -8.10 -4.99
N TYR A 48 -5.24 -7.45 -3.99
CA TYR A 48 -4.52 -6.60 -3.03
C TYR A 48 -3.45 -7.41 -2.28
N GLY A 49 -3.84 -8.51 -1.66
CA GLY A 49 -2.88 -9.41 -1.01
C GLY A 49 -2.09 -10.28 -1.98
N ASP A 50 -2.63 -10.53 -3.19
CA ASP A 50 -1.94 -11.28 -4.23
C ASP A 50 -0.68 -10.54 -4.70
N THR A 51 -0.77 -9.23 -4.94
CA THR A 51 0.37 -8.40 -5.36
C THR A 51 1.45 -8.30 -4.28
N ILE A 52 1.06 -8.13 -3.02
CA ILE A 52 1.98 -8.16 -1.87
C ILE A 52 2.67 -9.52 -1.77
N SER A 53 1.91 -10.61 -1.89
CA SER A 53 2.46 -11.98 -1.81
C SER A 53 3.40 -12.29 -2.99
N GLY A 54 3.06 -11.84 -4.19
CA GLY A 54 3.93 -11.94 -5.37
C GLY A 54 5.24 -11.19 -5.17
N THR A 55 5.18 -9.99 -4.59
CA THR A 55 6.37 -9.18 -4.26
C THR A 55 7.26 -9.86 -3.22
N ASN A 56 6.67 -10.40 -2.15
CA ASN A 56 7.40 -11.19 -1.14
C ASN A 56 8.10 -12.40 -1.78
N LEU A 57 7.42 -13.09 -2.70
CA LEU A 57 7.97 -14.25 -3.41
C LEU A 57 9.14 -13.84 -4.33
N ALA A 58 9.01 -12.74 -5.06
CA ALA A 58 10.07 -12.21 -5.91
C ALA A 58 11.33 -11.88 -5.10
N GLY A 59 11.18 -11.22 -3.95
CA GLY A 59 12.29 -10.94 -3.03
C GLY A 59 12.95 -12.22 -2.50
N GLY A 60 12.15 -13.23 -2.13
CA GLY A 60 12.66 -14.54 -1.73
C GLY A 60 13.42 -15.27 -2.84
N ILE A 61 12.94 -15.19 -4.09
CA ILE A 61 13.62 -15.75 -5.27
C ILE A 61 14.95 -15.04 -5.50
N ALA A 62 15.00 -13.71 -5.46
CA ALA A 62 16.24 -12.95 -5.61
C ALA A 62 17.28 -13.35 -4.55
N ALA A 63 16.87 -13.46 -3.28
CA ALA A 63 17.74 -13.92 -2.20
C ALA A 63 18.22 -15.38 -2.41
N ALA A 64 17.35 -16.26 -2.90
CA ALA A 64 17.70 -17.65 -3.22
C ALA A 64 18.68 -17.76 -4.38
N LEU A 65 18.56 -16.92 -5.40
CA LEU A 65 19.50 -16.86 -6.52
C LEU A 65 20.89 -16.42 -6.03
N LEU A 66 20.97 -15.39 -5.19
CA LEU A 66 22.23 -14.95 -4.58
C LEU A 66 22.86 -16.04 -3.69
N LYS A 67 22.05 -16.76 -2.90
CA LYS A 67 22.52 -17.90 -2.12
C LYS A 67 23.11 -18.97 -3.04
N ARG A 68 22.37 -19.37 -4.09
CA ARG A 68 22.81 -20.38 -5.05
C ARG A 68 24.12 -19.99 -5.74
N GLU A 69 24.28 -18.72 -6.10
CA GLU A 69 25.52 -18.20 -6.68
C GLU A 69 26.72 -18.38 -5.72
N ARG A 70 26.51 -18.13 -4.42
CA ARG A 70 27.57 -18.20 -3.41
C ARG A 70 27.90 -19.61 -2.95
N THR A 71 26.92 -20.51 -2.95
CA THR A 71 27.07 -21.84 -2.34
C THR A 71 26.94 -23.00 -3.33
N GLY A 72 26.45 -22.75 -4.54
CA GLY A 72 26.04 -23.79 -5.49
C GLY A 72 24.75 -24.52 -5.11
N GLU A 73 24.14 -24.21 -3.96
CA GLU A 73 22.98 -24.94 -3.45
C GLU A 73 21.66 -24.24 -3.76
N PRO A 74 20.67 -24.94 -4.34
CA PRO A 74 19.35 -24.36 -4.56
C PRO A 74 18.58 -24.17 -3.24
N SER A 75 17.50 -23.40 -3.32
CA SER A 75 16.53 -23.24 -2.22
C SER A 75 15.11 -23.44 -2.74
N ILE A 76 14.26 -24.01 -1.89
CA ILE A 76 12.81 -23.91 -2.03
C ILE A 76 12.38 -22.61 -1.35
N VAL A 77 11.71 -21.73 -2.09
CA VAL A 77 11.14 -20.48 -1.56
C VAL A 77 9.64 -20.69 -1.41
N ASP A 78 9.08 -20.45 -0.23
CA ASP A 78 7.64 -20.60 0.04
C ASP A 78 7.06 -19.26 0.52
N VAL A 79 5.97 -18.83 -0.11
CA VAL A 79 5.16 -17.69 0.32
C VAL A 79 3.69 -18.09 0.28
N SER A 80 2.91 -17.63 1.25
CA SER A 80 1.47 -17.86 1.28
C SER A 80 0.68 -16.59 1.45
N LEU A 81 -0.55 -16.56 0.92
CA LEU A 81 -1.48 -15.46 1.14
C LEU A 81 -1.75 -15.25 2.62
N LEU A 82 -1.99 -16.33 3.37
CA LEU A 82 -2.20 -16.27 4.83
C LEU A 82 -0.99 -15.66 5.56
N GLY A 83 0.23 -16.12 5.23
CA GLY A 83 1.45 -15.60 5.84
C GLY A 83 1.71 -14.14 5.48
N SER A 84 1.50 -13.74 4.22
CA SER A 84 1.68 -12.35 3.78
C SER A 84 0.62 -11.42 4.39
N GLY A 85 -0.62 -11.89 4.57
CA GLY A 85 -1.67 -11.13 5.24
C GLY A 85 -1.31 -10.88 6.71
N LEU A 86 -0.84 -11.92 7.40
CA LEU A 86 -0.44 -11.80 8.79
C LEU A 86 0.77 -10.87 8.95
N TRP A 87 1.74 -10.97 8.04
CA TRP A 87 2.90 -10.09 7.98
C TRP A 87 2.51 -8.62 7.76
N SER A 88 1.52 -8.36 6.88
CA SER A 88 1.01 -7.01 6.61
C SER A 88 0.40 -6.33 7.84
N LEU A 89 -0.01 -7.11 8.85
CA LEU A 89 -0.49 -6.64 10.15
C LEU A 89 0.50 -6.88 11.29
N GLY A 90 1.78 -7.18 11.00
CA GLY A 90 2.72 -7.67 12.00
C GLY A 90 2.82 -6.82 13.27
N HIS A 91 2.78 -5.49 13.12
CA HIS A 91 2.75 -4.56 14.26
C HIS A 91 1.49 -4.74 15.13
N THR A 92 0.30 -4.72 14.52
CA THR A 92 -0.98 -4.91 15.22
C THR A 92 -1.07 -6.29 15.85
N VAL A 93 -0.61 -7.34 15.15
CA VAL A 93 -0.55 -8.71 15.68
C VAL A 93 0.34 -8.76 16.93
N ALA A 94 1.53 -8.14 16.89
CA ALA A 94 2.41 -8.10 18.05
C ALA A 94 1.77 -7.40 19.25
N LEU A 95 1.16 -6.23 19.05
CA LEU A 95 0.52 -5.47 20.11
C LEU A 95 -0.69 -6.20 20.70
N THR A 96 -1.62 -6.64 19.84
CA THR A 96 -2.86 -7.30 20.29
C THR A 96 -2.58 -8.63 20.99
N ASN A 97 -1.61 -9.40 20.52
CA ASN A 97 -1.18 -10.63 21.17
C ASN A 97 -0.48 -10.37 22.50
N HIS A 98 0.35 -9.32 22.59
CA HIS A 98 1.03 -8.95 23.84
C HIS A 98 0.05 -8.45 24.91
N LEU A 99 -0.89 -7.59 24.53
CA LEU A 99 -1.84 -6.96 25.43
C LEU A 99 -3.06 -7.84 25.74
N GLY A 100 -3.32 -8.87 24.93
CA GLY A 100 -4.55 -9.66 25.00
C GLY A 100 -5.81 -8.84 24.69
N GLN A 101 -5.65 -7.74 23.96
CA GLN A 101 -6.70 -6.77 23.65
C GLN A 101 -6.70 -6.47 22.15
N LEU A 102 -7.89 -6.40 21.55
CA LEU A 102 -8.02 -5.97 20.17
C LEU A 102 -7.74 -4.48 20.05
N MET A 103 -6.94 -4.12 19.05
CA MET A 103 -6.86 -2.73 18.60
C MET A 103 -8.09 -2.43 17.76
N GLN A 104 -8.92 -1.51 18.23
CA GLN A 104 -10.12 -1.10 17.51
C GLN A 104 -9.76 -0.04 16.47
N ALA A 105 -10.17 -0.25 15.22
CA ALA A 105 -10.11 0.79 14.22
C ALA A 105 -11.06 1.95 14.61
N PRO A 106 -10.60 3.21 14.52
CA PRO A 106 -11.47 4.35 14.80
C PRO A 106 -12.60 4.43 13.75
N PRO A 107 -13.79 4.96 14.11
CA PRO A 107 -14.84 5.18 13.14
C PRO A 107 -14.40 6.19 12.06
N PRO A 108 -14.99 6.14 10.85
CA PRO A 108 -14.71 7.11 9.81
C PRO A 108 -14.95 8.55 10.30
N GLY A 109 -14.11 9.48 9.84
CA GLY A 109 -14.22 10.91 10.18
C GLY A 109 -13.45 11.34 11.44
N ILE A 110 -12.80 10.41 12.14
CA ILE A 110 -11.79 10.77 13.17
C ILE A 110 -10.51 11.21 12.47
N HIS A 111 -9.89 12.31 12.93
CA HIS A 111 -8.73 12.90 12.28
C HIS A 111 -7.54 11.92 12.19
N GLY A 112 -7.22 11.15 13.24
CA GLY A 112 -6.02 10.32 13.28
C GLY A 112 -5.50 10.08 14.70
N SER A 113 -4.33 10.62 15.01
CA SER A 113 -3.59 10.35 16.26
C SER A 113 -4.25 10.98 17.49
N PRO A 114 -4.55 10.22 18.56
CA PRO A 114 -5.17 10.79 19.77
C PRO A 114 -4.26 11.76 20.54
N ILE A 115 -2.96 11.81 20.22
CA ILE A 115 -1.94 12.55 20.95
C ILE A 115 -1.10 13.49 20.08
N ASN A 116 -1.46 13.65 18.80
CA ASN A 116 -0.74 14.57 17.91
C ASN A 116 -1.66 15.14 16.83
N PRO A 117 -2.03 16.43 16.89
CA PRO A 117 -2.91 17.05 15.90
C PRO A 117 -2.24 17.16 14.51
N LEU A 118 -0.92 17.05 14.41
CA LEU A 118 -0.21 17.08 13.14
C LEU A 118 -0.01 15.68 12.52
N VAL A 119 -0.73 14.67 13.03
CA VAL A 119 -0.81 13.32 12.48
C VAL A 119 -2.27 12.94 12.27
N GLY A 120 -2.80 13.24 11.08
CA GLY A 120 -4.20 12.98 10.75
C GLY A 120 -4.65 13.57 9.43
N VAL A 121 -5.93 13.37 9.12
CA VAL A 121 -6.61 13.83 7.91
C VAL A 121 -7.63 14.93 8.21
N TYR A 122 -7.61 15.99 7.40
CA TYR A 122 -8.42 17.18 7.60
C TYR A 122 -9.23 17.54 6.34
N PRO A 123 -10.53 17.83 6.47
CA PRO A 123 -11.36 18.24 5.34
C PRO A 123 -11.04 19.67 4.90
N THR A 124 -11.10 19.90 3.60
CA THR A 124 -10.94 21.19 2.93
C THR A 124 -12.30 21.72 2.46
N ALA A 125 -12.35 22.99 2.03
CA ALA A 125 -13.60 23.67 1.65
C ALA A 125 -14.33 23.01 0.47
N ASP A 126 -13.60 22.32 -0.41
CA ASP A 126 -14.12 21.63 -1.60
C ASP A 126 -14.40 20.14 -1.38
N GLY A 127 -14.51 19.70 -0.11
CA GLY A 127 -14.83 18.30 0.23
C GLY A 127 -13.68 17.32 -0.02
N ARG A 128 -12.47 17.82 -0.29
CA ARG A 128 -11.23 17.06 -0.38
C ARG A 128 -10.57 16.97 0.99
N TYR A 129 -9.49 16.18 1.11
CA TYR A 129 -8.77 16.00 2.38
C TYR A 129 -7.27 16.22 2.22
N ILE A 130 -6.64 16.69 3.29
CA ILE A 130 -5.19 16.78 3.45
C ILE A 130 -4.77 15.82 4.56
N SER A 131 -3.72 15.06 4.33
CA SER A 131 -3.04 14.26 5.35
C SER A 131 -1.81 15.00 5.87
N LEU A 132 -1.66 15.10 7.18
CA LEU A 132 -0.46 15.57 7.87
C LEU A 132 0.21 14.39 8.57
N VAL A 133 1.53 14.28 8.46
CA VAL A 133 2.32 13.25 9.16
C VAL A 133 3.59 13.86 9.74
N MET A 134 3.43 14.66 10.79
CA MET A 134 4.51 15.36 11.48
C MET A 134 4.67 14.81 12.90
N MET A 135 5.48 13.75 13.05
CA MET A 135 5.63 12.99 14.30
C MET A 135 6.25 13.80 15.46
N GLN A 136 6.87 14.96 15.18
CA GLN A 136 7.51 15.82 16.19
C GLN A 136 6.73 17.13 16.33
N PRO A 137 5.58 17.16 17.01
CA PRO A 137 4.69 18.31 17.00
C PRO A 137 5.36 19.58 17.52
N GLY A 138 6.19 19.49 18.57
CA GLY A 138 6.95 20.64 19.09
C GLY A 138 7.94 21.25 18.08
N LYS A 139 8.38 20.49 17.06
CA LYS A 139 9.24 21.01 15.98
C LYS A 139 8.41 21.73 14.90
N PHE A 140 7.24 21.18 14.56
CA PHE A 140 6.49 21.60 13.37
C PHE A 140 5.34 22.56 13.66
N TRP A 141 4.85 22.62 14.91
CA TRP A 141 3.67 23.40 15.29
C TRP A 141 3.76 24.87 14.86
N ALA A 142 4.88 25.53 15.16
CA ALA A 142 5.05 26.93 14.82
C ALA A 142 5.01 27.19 13.31
N ASP A 143 5.57 26.26 12.50
CA ASP A 143 5.57 26.38 11.05
C ASP A 143 4.16 26.17 10.46
N VAL A 144 3.43 25.18 10.98
CA VAL A 144 2.03 24.96 10.62
C VAL A 144 1.19 26.20 10.92
N CYS A 145 1.30 26.75 12.14
CA CYS A 145 0.55 27.94 12.57
C CYS A 145 0.75 29.14 11.63
N ARG A 146 1.97 29.35 11.12
CA ARG A 146 2.25 30.41 10.12
C ARG A 146 1.55 30.13 8.80
N HIS A 147 1.64 28.91 8.28
CA HIS A 147 1.05 28.56 6.97
C HIS A 147 -0.48 28.56 6.98
N ILE A 148 -1.10 28.32 8.13
CA ILE A 148 -2.56 28.39 8.29
C ILE A 148 -3.07 29.79 8.65
N ASP A 149 -2.20 30.81 8.65
CA ASP A 149 -2.48 32.21 9.04
C ASP A 149 -3.00 32.36 10.49
N ARG A 150 -2.50 31.54 11.42
CA ARG A 150 -2.85 31.58 12.86
C ARG A 150 -1.59 31.67 13.74
N PRO A 151 -0.72 32.69 13.55
CA PRO A 151 0.55 32.79 14.28
C PRO A 151 0.36 32.96 15.79
N GLU A 152 -0.79 33.40 16.26
CA GLU A 152 -1.08 33.52 17.70
C GLU A 152 -1.16 32.17 18.42
N LEU A 153 -1.37 31.07 17.70
CA LEU A 153 -1.35 29.71 18.26
C LEU A 153 0.07 29.23 18.63
N ILE A 154 1.10 29.94 18.18
CA ILE A 154 2.50 29.60 18.47
C ILE A 154 2.82 29.87 19.95
N ASP A 155 2.29 30.97 20.48
CA ASP A 155 2.52 31.41 21.86
C ASP A 155 1.38 30.97 22.81
N ASP A 156 0.40 30.20 22.32
CA ASP A 156 -0.68 29.64 23.15
C ASP A 156 -0.09 28.59 24.12
N PRO A 157 -0.25 28.76 25.45
CA PRO A 157 0.30 27.84 26.44
C PRO A 157 -0.17 26.39 26.28
N ARG A 158 -1.32 26.15 25.63
CA ARG A 158 -1.82 24.79 25.33
C ARG A 158 -0.95 24.05 24.31
N PHE A 159 -0.18 24.78 23.50
CA PHE A 159 0.58 24.24 22.37
C PHE A 159 2.08 24.58 22.44
N ALA A 160 2.58 24.88 23.64
CA ALA A 160 3.95 25.36 23.84
C ALA A 160 5.02 24.30 23.53
N ASP A 161 4.73 23.02 23.79
CA ASP A 161 5.63 21.89 23.59
C ASP A 161 4.89 20.60 23.23
N ALA A 162 5.64 19.53 22.99
CA ALA A 162 5.04 18.26 22.56
C ALA A 162 4.11 17.64 23.62
N GLU A 163 4.38 17.83 24.91
CA GLU A 163 3.58 17.25 26.00
C GLU A 163 2.24 17.99 26.14
N THR A 164 2.30 19.33 26.14
CA THR A 164 1.11 20.19 26.17
C THR A 164 0.27 20.03 24.91
N ILE A 165 0.89 19.94 23.71
CA ILE A 165 0.17 19.63 22.47
C ILE A 165 -0.54 18.28 22.57
N ALA A 166 0.13 17.25 23.08
CA ALA A 166 -0.48 15.93 23.24
C ALA A 166 -1.70 15.98 24.16
N ALA A 167 -1.58 16.65 25.33
CA ALA A 167 -2.67 16.83 26.28
C ALA A 167 -3.85 17.64 25.71
N ASN A 168 -3.58 18.57 24.78
CA ASN A 168 -4.58 19.44 24.16
C ASN A 168 -4.87 19.07 22.69
N THR A 169 -4.64 17.81 22.30
CA THR A 169 -4.80 17.37 20.89
C THR A 169 -6.22 17.62 20.38
N ALA A 170 -7.24 17.37 21.19
CA ALA A 170 -8.64 17.57 20.79
C ALA A 170 -8.93 19.03 20.41
N ASP A 171 -8.47 19.99 21.22
CA ASP A 171 -8.61 21.42 20.96
C ASP A 171 -7.86 21.83 19.68
N ALA A 172 -6.62 21.36 19.52
CA ALA A 172 -5.81 21.64 18.34
C ALA A 172 -6.47 21.08 17.06
N VAL A 173 -6.99 19.86 17.11
CA VAL A 173 -7.71 19.22 16.00
C VAL A 173 -8.95 20.02 15.62
N GLU A 174 -9.73 20.51 16.59
CA GLU A 174 -10.91 21.34 16.31
C GLU A 174 -10.51 22.64 15.58
N ILE A 175 -9.43 23.29 16.05
CA ILE A 175 -8.91 24.51 15.42
C ILE A 175 -8.43 24.23 14.01
N LEU A 176 -7.57 23.22 13.82
CA LEU A 176 -7.03 22.84 12.52
C LEU A 176 -8.14 22.45 11.54
N THR A 177 -9.13 21.68 11.99
CA THR A 177 -10.28 21.28 11.18
C THR A 177 -11.04 22.49 10.67
N LYS A 178 -11.36 23.45 11.54
CA LYS A 178 -12.06 24.68 11.15
C LYS A 178 -11.26 25.50 10.17
N VAL A 179 -9.95 25.66 10.41
CA VAL A 179 -9.10 26.49 9.55
C VAL A 179 -8.89 25.82 8.19
N ILE A 180 -8.55 24.53 8.14
CA ILE A 180 -8.33 23.80 6.88
C ILE A 180 -9.62 23.76 6.05
N ALA A 181 -10.78 23.68 6.67
CA ALA A 181 -12.07 23.75 5.97
C ALA A 181 -12.38 25.12 5.32
N THR A 182 -11.57 26.16 5.52
CA THR A 182 -11.80 27.50 4.92
C THR A 182 -11.27 27.66 3.50
N ARG A 183 -10.40 26.76 3.04
CA ARG A 183 -9.78 26.83 1.71
C ARG A 183 -9.83 25.50 0.99
N THR A 184 -9.78 25.57 -0.33
CA THR A 184 -9.73 24.40 -1.20
C THR A 184 -8.40 23.67 -1.08
N LEU A 185 -8.36 22.40 -1.47
CA LEU A 185 -7.11 21.63 -1.52
C LEU A 185 -6.02 22.32 -2.37
N ALA A 186 -6.40 22.97 -3.48
CA ALA A 186 -5.46 23.66 -4.37
C ALA A 186 -4.78 24.84 -3.67
N GLU A 187 -5.56 25.69 -2.98
CA GLU A 187 -5.02 26.82 -2.22
C GLU A 187 -4.13 26.36 -1.06
N TRP A 188 -4.51 25.26 -0.38
CA TRP A 188 -3.64 24.66 0.64
C TRP A 188 -2.37 24.08 0.05
N SER A 189 -2.43 23.51 -1.15
CA SER A 189 -1.25 22.95 -1.81
C SER A 189 -0.22 24.02 -2.14
N GLU A 190 -0.68 25.20 -2.60
CA GLU A 190 0.18 26.37 -2.79
C GLU A 190 0.79 26.84 -1.47
N ARG A 191 -0.04 26.96 -0.42
CA ARG A 191 0.43 27.40 0.90
C ARG A 191 1.41 26.43 1.54
N PHE A 192 1.14 25.14 1.48
CA PHE A 192 1.98 24.11 2.10
C PHE A 192 3.17 23.71 1.23
N ALA A 193 3.35 24.30 0.05
CA ALA A 193 4.51 24.06 -0.82
C ALA A 193 5.86 24.30 -0.10
N THR A 194 5.89 25.23 0.88
CA THR A 194 7.07 25.54 1.68
C THR A 194 7.02 25.02 3.12
N LEU A 195 5.98 24.26 3.47
CA LEU A 195 5.82 23.69 4.80
C LEU A 195 6.95 22.67 5.06
N ALA A 196 7.65 22.79 6.19
CA ALA A 196 8.79 21.94 6.48
C ALA A 196 8.40 20.49 6.83
N GLY A 197 7.16 20.28 7.28
CA GLY A 197 6.64 18.98 7.70
C GLY A 197 5.97 18.19 6.57
N PRO A 198 6.01 16.84 6.60
CA PRO A 198 5.35 16.02 5.59
C PRO A 198 3.83 16.19 5.60
N TRP A 199 3.28 16.44 4.43
CA TRP A 199 1.85 16.48 4.16
C TRP A 199 1.57 15.93 2.76
N ALA A 200 0.33 15.54 2.48
CA ALA A 200 -0.08 15.12 1.15
C ALA A 200 -1.58 15.39 0.90
N PRO A 201 -1.99 15.65 -0.35
CA PRO A 201 -3.39 15.55 -0.74
C PRO A 201 -3.89 14.11 -0.62
N VAL A 202 -5.15 13.93 -0.21
CA VAL A 202 -5.83 12.63 -0.34
C VAL A 202 -6.43 12.54 -1.74
N GLN A 203 -5.99 11.54 -2.50
CA GLN A 203 -6.28 11.39 -3.92
C GLN A 203 -7.05 10.09 -4.19
N ASP A 204 -7.98 10.14 -5.14
CA ASP A 204 -8.50 8.94 -5.80
C ASP A 204 -7.54 8.47 -6.90
N THR A 205 -7.86 7.34 -7.55
CA THR A 205 -6.99 6.74 -8.56
C THR A 205 -6.87 7.56 -9.84
N LEU A 206 -7.88 8.34 -10.22
CA LEU A 206 -7.82 9.21 -11.41
C LEU A 206 -6.92 10.41 -11.17
N GLN A 207 -6.97 10.97 -9.96
CA GLN A 207 -6.08 12.05 -9.55
C GLN A 207 -4.64 11.55 -9.40
N ALA A 208 -4.44 10.37 -8.80
CA ALA A 208 -3.12 9.80 -8.59
C ALA A 208 -2.39 9.52 -9.92
N VAL A 209 -3.08 8.97 -10.94
CA VAL A 209 -2.41 8.72 -12.22
C VAL A 209 -1.94 10.01 -12.89
N ASP A 210 -2.59 11.14 -12.64
CA ASP A 210 -2.22 12.45 -13.22
C ASP A 210 -1.32 13.31 -12.31
N ASP A 211 -0.95 12.80 -11.14
CA ASP A 211 -0.07 13.49 -10.19
C ASP A 211 1.34 13.71 -10.80
N ALA A 212 1.84 14.94 -10.66
CA ALA A 212 3.11 15.34 -11.27
C ALA A 212 4.30 14.53 -10.75
N GLN A 213 4.30 14.16 -9.47
CA GLN A 213 5.35 13.34 -8.89
C GLN A 213 5.25 11.88 -9.39
N ILE A 214 4.05 11.34 -9.52
CA ILE A 214 3.83 9.99 -10.09
C ILE A 214 4.30 9.94 -11.55
N ARG A 215 3.97 10.95 -12.36
CA ARG A 215 4.41 11.05 -13.76
C ARG A 215 5.92 11.25 -13.87
N ALA A 216 6.52 12.10 -13.04
CA ALA A 216 7.96 12.37 -13.05
C ALA A 216 8.81 11.14 -12.71
N ASN A 217 8.25 10.18 -11.96
CA ASN A 217 8.93 8.93 -11.62
C ASN A 217 8.55 7.76 -12.55
N GLU A 218 7.79 8.01 -13.62
CA GLU A 218 7.40 6.99 -14.60
C GLU A 218 6.68 5.78 -13.97
N TYR A 219 5.90 6.00 -12.91
CA TYR A 219 5.16 4.93 -12.22
C TYR A 219 3.92 4.46 -12.97
N VAL A 220 3.51 5.20 -14.01
CA VAL A 220 2.44 4.80 -14.95
C VAL A 220 3.07 4.61 -16.32
N VAL A 221 2.98 3.39 -16.85
CA VAL A 221 3.56 2.98 -18.14
C VAL A 221 2.48 2.55 -19.11
N ARG A 222 2.69 2.86 -20.38
CA ARG A 222 1.81 2.45 -21.48
C ARG A 222 2.06 0.99 -21.84
N ALA A 223 1.03 0.16 -21.87
CA ALA A 223 1.09 -1.23 -22.32
C ALA A 223 -0.08 -1.53 -23.27
N GLY A 224 0.20 -1.46 -24.58
CA GLY A 224 -0.84 -1.60 -25.60
C GLY A 224 -1.87 -0.48 -25.50
N GLU A 225 -3.13 -0.83 -25.25
CA GLU A 225 -4.23 0.11 -25.07
C GLU A 225 -4.47 0.58 -23.64
N LEU A 226 -3.71 0.07 -22.65
CA LEU A 226 -3.86 0.40 -21.24
C LEU A 226 -2.71 1.24 -20.68
N ASP A 227 -3.03 2.03 -19.65
CA ASP A 227 -2.04 2.60 -18.73
C ASP A 227 -1.99 1.71 -17.49
N LEU A 228 -0.81 1.19 -17.18
CA LEU A 228 -0.57 0.27 -16.08
C LEU A 228 0.35 0.90 -15.05
N VAL A 229 0.18 0.51 -13.79
CA VAL A 229 1.15 0.85 -12.74
C VAL A 229 2.39 -0.03 -12.94
N ALA A 230 3.55 0.61 -13.06
CA ALA A 230 4.82 -0.07 -13.22
C ALA A 230 5.22 -0.84 -11.95
N ASN A 231 6.16 -1.78 -12.08
CA ASN A 231 6.80 -2.38 -10.92
C ASN A 231 7.43 -1.27 -10.04
N PRO A 232 7.16 -1.23 -8.73
CA PRO A 232 7.70 -0.19 -7.85
C PRO A 232 9.23 -0.28 -7.64
N VAL A 233 9.87 -1.40 -8.03
CA VAL A 233 11.32 -1.56 -8.01
C VAL A 233 11.89 -1.09 -9.35
N GLN A 234 12.53 0.08 -9.33
CA GLN A 234 13.29 0.61 -10.45
C GLN A 234 14.79 0.34 -10.25
N PHE A 235 15.46 0.01 -11.34
CA PHE A 235 16.91 -0.01 -11.42
C PHE A 235 17.36 1.30 -12.06
N ASP A 236 18.32 1.98 -11.43
CA ASP A 236 18.88 3.25 -11.93
C ASP A 236 17.82 4.32 -12.23
N VAL A 237 16.75 4.36 -11.43
CA VAL A 237 15.63 5.32 -11.54
C VAL A 237 14.99 5.31 -12.94
N THR A 238 14.91 4.13 -13.56
CA THR A 238 14.34 3.94 -14.89
C THR A 238 13.13 3.00 -14.80
N ALA A 239 12.02 3.37 -15.43
CA ALA A 239 10.86 2.50 -15.51
C ALA A 239 11.12 1.24 -16.36
N PRO A 240 10.47 0.12 -16.04
CA PRO A 240 10.53 -1.07 -16.89
C PRO A 240 9.85 -0.79 -18.24
N GLN A 241 10.41 -1.35 -19.32
CA GLN A 241 9.73 -1.39 -20.61
C GLN A 241 8.67 -2.49 -20.59
N THR A 242 7.43 -2.13 -20.89
CA THR A 242 6.30 -3.06 -20.90
C THR A 242 5.61 -3.07 -22.25
N GLY A 243 5.23 -4.25 -22.73
CA GLY A 243 4.38 -4.44 -23.90
C GLY A 243 2.96 -4.89 -23.53
N PRO A 244 2.06 -5.07 -24.50
CA PRO A 244 0.79 -5.75 -24.27
C PRO A 244 1.03 -7.17 -23.75
N ALA A 245 0.06 -7.71 -23.00
CA ALA A 245 0.09 -9.12 -22.62
C ALA A 245 0.02 -10.00 -23.89
N PRO A 246 0.73 -11.14 -23.92
CA PRO A 246 0.65 -12.06 -25.06
C PRO A 246 -0.77 -12.61 -25.19
N GLY A 247 -1.18 -12.88 -26.42
CA GLY A 247 -2.39 -13.62 -26.74
C GLY A 247 -2.35 -15.04 -26.18
N PHE A 248 -3.52 -15.66 -26.13
CA PHE A 248 -3.61 -17.07 -25.74
C PHE A 248 -2.74 -17.93 -26.67
N ALA A 249 -1.78 -18.66 -26.09
CA ALA A 249 -0.88 -19.57 -26.79
C ALA A 249 -0.04 -18.92 -27.91
N GLU A 250 0.15 -17.59 -27.89
CA GLU A 250 0.84 -16.86 -28.96
C GLU A 250 2.28 -17.36 -29.20
N GLN A 251 2.97 -17.75 -28.12
CA GLN A 251 4.38 -18.12 -28.15
C GLN A 251 4.63 -19.64 -28.10
N THR A 252 3.59 -20.48 -28.26
CA THR A 252 3.73 -21.94 -28.17
C THR A 252 4.80 -22.48 -29.12
N ASP A 253 4.71 -22.12 -30.41
CA ASP A 253 5.61 -22.66 -31.44
C ASP A 253 7.05 -22.18 -31.25
N GLU A 254 7.22 -20.89 -30.91
CA GLU A 254 8.52 -20.29 -30.61
C GLU A 254 9.24 -21.05 -29.48
N ILE A 255 8.56 -21.26 -28.36
CA ILE A 255 9.13 -21.96 -27.20
C ILE A 255 9.45 -23.43 -27.54
N LEU A 256 8.60 -24.13 -28.28
CA LEU A 256 8.86 -25.53 -28.64
C LEU A 256 10.05 -25.67 -29.58
N LEU A 257 10.23 -24.73 -30.52
CA LEU A 257 11.41 -24.65 -31.38
C LEU A 257 12.68 -24.35 -30.57
N GLU A 258 12.63 -23.45 -29.59
CA GLU A 258 13.76 -23.17 -28.67
C GLU A 258 14.16 -24.40 -27.85
N LEU A 259 13.19 -25.24 -27.49
CA LEU A 259 13.44 -26.53 -26.82
C LEU A 259 14.00 -27.61 -27.75
N GLY A 260 14.14 -27.32 -29.05
CA GLY A 260 14.74 -28.22 -30.04
C GLY A 260 13.78 -29.22 -30.68
N LEU A 261 12.46 -28.99 -30.60
CA LEU A 261 11.48 -29.81 -31.32
C LEU A 261 11.40 -29.36 -32.77
N ASP A 262 11.23 -30.31 -33.69
CA ASP A 262 10.95 -30.03 -35.09
C ASP A 262 9.44 -29.83 -35.35
N TRP A 263 9.13 -29.35 -36.55
CA TRP A 263 7.75 -29.08 -36.96
C TRP A 263 6.87 -30.34 -36.95
N ASP A 264 7.42 -31.49 -37.31
CA ASP A 264 6.67 -32.75 -37.32
C ASP A 264 6.23 -33.08 -35.89
N ARG A 265 7.13 -32.98 -34.91
CA ARG A 265 6.80 -33.22 -33.50
C ARG A 265 5.83 -32.18 -32.93
N ILE A 266 5.97 -30.91 -33.31
CA ILE A 266 5.05 -29.84 -32.88
C ILE A 266 3.64 -30.11 -33.42
N ILE A 267 3.50 -30.48 -34.69
CA ILE A 267 2.22 -30.82 -35.31
C ILE A 267 1.59 -32.03 -34.63
N GLU A 268 2.37 -33.06 -34.29
CA GLU A 268 1.88 -34.21 -33.52
C GLU A 268 1.31 -33.78 -32.15
N LEU A 269 2.02 -32.90 -31.42
CA LEU A 269 1.57 -32.40 -30.11
C LEU A 269 0.29 -31.57 -30.21
N LYS A 270 0.17 -30.72 -31.24
CA LYS A 270 -1.05 -29.96 -31.51
C LYS A 270 -2.22 -30.86 -31.86
N THR A 271 -1.98 -31.86 -32.73
CA THR A 271 -2.99 -32.84 -33.14
C THR A 271 -3.47 -33.68 -31.94
N ALA A 272 -2.56 -34.00 -31.02
CA ALA A 272 -2.88 -34.71 -29.78
C ALA A 272 -3.55 -33.83 -28.70
N GLY A 273 -3.66 -32.51 -28.93
CA GLY A 273 -4.22 -31.56 -27.96
C GLY A 273 -3.32 -31.32 -26.73
N ALA A 274 -2.04 -31.68 -26.80
CA ALA A 274 -1.08 -31.44 -25.72
C ALA A 274 -0.64 -29.97 -25.65
N VAL A 275 -0.68 -29.27 -26.80
CA VAL A 275 -0.40 -27.84 -26.95
C VAL A 275 -1.38 -27.24 -27.97
N THR A 276 -1.50 -25.91 -28.02
CA THR A 276 -2.30 -25.16 -29.01
C THR A 276 -1.37 -24.38 -29.92
#